data_AF-W4L699-F1
#
_entry.id   AF-W4L699-F1
#
_cell.length_a   1.000
_cell.length_b   1.000
_cell.length_c   1.000
_cell.angle_alpha   90.00
_cell.angle_beta   90.00
_cell.angle_gamma   90.00
#
_symmetry.space_group_name_H-M   'P 1'
#
loop_
_entity.id
_entity.type
_entity.pdbx_description
1 polymer ?
#
loop_
_entity_poly.entity_id
_entity_poly.type
_entity_poly.pdbx_seq_one_letter_code
_entity_poly.pdbx_strand_id
1 'polypeptide(L)'
;MSNPFGTPEIKRALWHLIQQRTPSTWQLDELHHGLSLGEDGGLGLDSVAMVELFVACEDYFGLPFPVKMLEDSPPTVGQLIEHVQHYSSLPVR
;
A
#
# COMPACT_ATOMS: atom_id res chain seq x y z
N MET A 1 -11.13 -19.37 7.81
CA MET A 1 -11.55 -18.64 6.61
C MET A 1 -10.33 -17.90 6.13
N SER A 2 -9.82 -18.27 4.96
CA SER A 2 -8.54 -17.81 4.45
C SER A 2 -8.72 -16.43 3.83
N ASN A 3 -7.86 -15.49 4.21
CA ASN A 3 -7.65 -14.23 3.52
C ASN A 3 -7.55 -14.51 2.00
N PRO A 4 -8.35 -13.84 1.14
CA PRO A 4 -8.28 -14.04 -0.32
C PRO A 4 -6.93 -13.59 -0.91
N PHE A 5 -6.14 -12.79 -0.19
CA PHE A 5 -4.84 -12.29 -0.62
C PHE A 5 -3.75 -12.63 0.42
N GLY A 6 -2.82 -13.52 0.07
CA GLY A 6 -1.59 -13.67 0.85
C GLY A 6 -0.70 -12.42 0.74
N THR A 7 0.29 -12.32 1.64
CA THR A 7 1.31 -11.25 1.58
C THR A 7 1.96 -11.12 0.19
N PRO A 8 2.30 -12.20 -0.53
CA PRO A 8 2.87 -12.10 -1.88
C PRO A 8 1.91 -11.45 -2.90
N GLU A 9 0.62 -11.78 -2.83
CA GLU A 9 -0.41 -11.24 -3.72
C GLU A 9 -0.64 -9.76 -3.46
N ILE A 10 -0.72 -9.35 -2.18
CA ILE A 10 -0.84 -7.94 -1.78
C ILE A 10 0.38 -7.17 -2.26
N LYS A 11 1.58 -7.68 -2.00
CA LYS A 11 2.83 -7.04 -2.41
C LYS A 11 2.89 -6.86 -3.92
N ARG A 12 2.46 -7.86 -4.70
CA ARG A 12 2.39 -7.78 -6.17
C ARG A 12 1.36 -6.75 -6.64
N ALA A 13 0.19 -6.69 -6.02
CA ALA A 13 -0.84 -5.71 -6.37
C ALA A 13 -0.37 -4.28 -6.04
N LEU A 14 0.17 -4.06 -4.84
CA LEU A 14 0.74 -2.76 -4.46
C LEU A 14 1.83 -2.30 -5.43
N TRP A 15 2.73 -3.20 -5.83
CA TRP A 15 3.76 -2.89 -6.84
C TRP A 15 3.15 -2.40 -8.16
N HIS A 16 2.11 -3.06 -8.69
CA HIS A 16 1.42 -2.59 -9.90
C HIS A 16 0.77 -1.22 -9.69
N LEU A 17 0.12 -0.99 -8.55
CA LEU A 17 -0.54 0.28 -8.24
C LEU A 17 0.45 1.44 -8.10
N ILE A 18 1.63 1.19 -7.53
CA ILE A 18 2.71 2.16 -7.42
C ILE A 18 3.26 2.50 -8.81
N GLN A 19 3.57 1.50 -9.65
CA GLN A 19 4.12 1.72 -10.99
C GLN A 19 3.20 2.52 -11.93
N GLN A 20 1.88 2.48 -11.71
CA GLN A 20 0.93 3.27 -12.50
C GLN A 20 0.96 4.77 -12.15
N ARG A 21 1.41 5.12 -10.95
CA ARG A 21 1.34 6.48 -10.40
C ARG A 21 2.70 7.17 -10.40
N THR A 22 3.77 6.41 -10.18
CA THR A 22 5.13 6.94 -10.20
C THR A 22 5.97 6.29 -11.30
N PRO A 23 6.69 7.10 -12.12
CA PRO A 23 7.70 6.62 -13.05
C PRO A 23 8.91 6.14 -12.24
N SER A 24 8.79 4.95 -11.68
CA SER A 24 9.71 4.40 -10.70
C SER A 24 10.35 3.12 -11.25
N THR A 25 11.64 2.92 -10.99
CA THR A 25 12.40 1.76 -11.46
C THR A 25 12.37 0.58 -10.48
N TRP A 26 11.53 0.66 -9.43
CA TRP A 26 11.52 -0.32 -8.35
C TRP A 26 10.98 -1.66 -8.84
N GLN A 27 11.71 -2.72 -8.50
CA GLN A 27 11.32 -4.09 -8.72
C GLN A 27 10.48 -4.61 -7.54
N LEU A 28 9.72 -5.66 -7.80
CA LEU A 28 8.80 -6.24 -6.81
C LEU A 28 9.55 -6.69 -5.54
N ASP A 29 10.74 -7.25 -5.67
CA ASP A 29 11.57 -7.74 -4.58
C ASP A 29 12.10 -6.62 -3.67
N GLU A 30 12.30 -5.42 -4.21
CA GLU A 30 12.79 -4.25 -3.46
C GLU A 30 11.77 -3.66 -2.47
N LEU A 31 10.47 -3.94 -2.68
CA LEU A 31 9.39 -3.53 -1.76
C LEU A 31 9.43 -4.35 -0.46
N HIS A 32 10.03 -3.82 0.60
CA HIS A 32 10.11 -4.46 1.92
C HIS A 32 9.33 -3.68 2.97
N HIS A 33 8.95 -4.32 4.09
CA HIS A 33 8.05 -3.74 5.09
C HIS A 33 8.54 -2.39 5.66
N GLY A 34 9.85 -2.23 5.83
CA GLY A 34 10.45 -1.00 6.35
C GLY A 34 10.58 0.15 5.34
N LEU A 35 10.27 -0.09 4.06
CA LEU A 35 10.41 0.93 3.04
C LEU A 35 9.36 2.02 3.23
N SER A 36 9.80 3.27 3.30
CA SER A 36 8.89 4.41 3.37
C SER A 36 8.18 4.62 2.02
N LEU A 37 6.93 5.05 2.06
CA LEU A 37 6.18 5.49 0.89
C LEU A 37 6.61 6.91 0.46
N GLY A 38 7.07 7.74 1.40
CA GLY A 38 7.43 9.13 1.15
C GLY A 38 8.74 9.36 0.40
N GLU A 39 9.14 10.63 0.30
CA GLU A 39 10.34 11.08 -0.42
C GLU A 39 11.66 10.61 0.21
N ASP A 40 11.78 10.72 1.53
CA ASP A 40 13.05 10.48 2.24
C ASP A 40 13.37 8.98 2.41
N GLY A 41 14.25 8.46 1.55
CA GLY A 41 14.71 7.06 1.62
C GLY A 41 13.64 6.04 1.29
N GLY A 42 12.55 6.49 0.66
CA GLY A 42 11.37 5.71 0.32
C GLY A 42 11.08 5.67 -1.17
N LEU A 43 9.81 5.43 -1.50
CA LEU A 43 9.32 5.34 -2.88
C LEU A 43 9.23 6.67 -3.62
N GLY A 44 9.44 7.81 -2.94
CA GLY A 44 9.37 9.11 -3.59
C GLY A 44 7.95 9.67 -3.72
N LEU A 45 6.96 9.12 -3.00
CA LEU A 45 5.57 9.60 -3.13
C LEU A 45 5.39 10.89 -2.34
N ASP A 46 5.02 11.96 -3.05
CA ASP A 46 4.51 13.17 -2.42
C ASP A 46 3.13 12.91 -1.78
N SER A 47 2.61 13.90 -1.06
CA SER A 47 1.31 13.77 -0.39
C SER A 47 0.14 13.50 -1.34
N VAL A 48 0.21 13.98 -2.59
CA VAL A 48 -0.85 13.78 -3.59
C VAL A 48 -0.80 12.35 -4.12
N ALA A 49 0.36 11.88 -4.56
CA ALA A 49 0.58 10.52 -5.04
C ALA A 49 0.27 9.48 -3.96
N MET A 50 0.51 9.79 -2.69
CA MET A 50 0.16 8.93 -1.57
C MET A 50 -1.35 8.81 -1.38
N VAL A 51 -2.08 9.92 -1.45
CA VAL A 51 -3.56 9.91 -1.44
C VAL A 51 -4.09 9.12 -2.63
N GLU A 52 -3.55 9.32 -3.83
CA GLU A 52 -3.95 8.58 -5.03
C GLU A 52 -3.67 7.07 -4.92
N LEU A 53 -2.57 6.67 -4.29
CA LEU A 53 -2.27 5.27 -4.01
C LEU A 53 -3.27 4.68 -3.02
N PHE A 54 -3.65 5.43 -1.99
CA PHE A 54 -4.60 4.98 -0.98
C PHE A 54 -6.01 4.83 -1.53
N VAL A 55 -6.48 5.77 -2.37
CA VAL A 55 -7.74 5.64 -3.11
C VAL A 55 -7.72 4.39 -4.00
N ALA A 56 -6.60 4.14 -4.68
CA ALA A 56 -6.44 2.95 -5.50
C ALA A 56 -6.54 1.64 -4.70
N CYS A 57 -5.98 1.64 -3.48
CA CYS A 57 -6.04 0.49 -2.60
C CYS A 57 -7.47 0.26 -2.10
N GLU A 58 -8.18 1.33 -1.75
CA GLU A 58 -9.60 1.29 -1.41
C GLU A 58 -10.43 0.68 -2.54
N ASP A 59 -10.26 1.16 -3.77
CA ASP A 59 -10.98 0.64 -4.94
C ASP A 59 -10.61 -0.81 -5.28
N TYR A 60 -9.31 -1.15 -5.24
CA TYR A 60 -8.81 -2.45 -5.68
C TYR A 60 -9.09 -3.56 -4.66
N PHE A 61 -8.95 -3.27 -3.37
CA PHE A 61 -9.10 -4.26 -2.29
C PHE A 61 -10.45 -4.17 -1.56
N GLY A 62 -11.25 -3.12 -1.77
CA GLY A 62 -12.52 -2.92 -1.07
C GLY A 62 -12.35 -2.62 0.41
N LEU A 63 -11.31 -1.87 0.77
CA LEU A 63 -10.94 -1.52 2.16
C LEU A 63 -11.21 -0.04 2.44
N PRO A 64 -11.40 0.39 3.70
CA PRO A 64 -11.57 1.80 4.00
C PRO A 64 -10.26 2.58 3.81
N PHE A 65 -10.40 3.83 3.38
CA PHE A 65 -9.28 4.76 3.24
C PHE A 65 -8.43 4.86 4.54
N PRO A 66 -7.09 4.70 4.47
CA PRO A 66 -6.19 4.66 5.64
C PRO A 66 -5.85 6.06 6.18
N VAL A 67 -6.83 6.80 6.69
CA VAL A 67 -6.65 8.20 7.19
C VAL A 67 -5.49 8.32 8.18
N LYS A 68 -5.36 7.38 9.12
CA LYS A 68 -4.30 7.39 10.15
C LYS A 68 -2.88 7.34 9.59
N MET A 69 -2.70 6.80 8.39
CA MET A 69 -1.39 6.71 7.75
C MET A 69 -0.90 8.06 7.20
N LEU A 70 -1.77 9.09 7.15
CA LEU A 70 -1.41 10.44 6.75
C LEU A 70 -1.00 11.33 7.94
N GLU A 71 -1.25 10.91 9.18
CA GLU A 71 -1.20 11.79 10.36
C GLU A 71 0.17 11.82 11.07
N ASP A 72 0.95 10.73 11.07
CA ASP A 72 2.22 10.64 11.81
C ASP A 72 3.30 9.88 11.01
N SER A 73 4.33 10.60 10.56
CA SER A 73 5.51 10.07 9.81
C SER A 73 5.18 9.50 8.42
N PRO A 74 6.12 9.49 7.46
CA PRO A 74 5.80 8.98 6.13
C PRO A 74 5.51 7.48 6.25
N PRO A 75 4.30 7.04 5.85
CA PRO A 75 3.86 5.67 6.02
C PRO A 75 4.77 4.69 5.30
N THR A 76 4.80 3.42 5.74
CA THR A 76 5.62 2.39 5.13
C THR A 76 4.80 1.42 4.27
N VAL A 77 5.48 0.71 3.37
CA VAL A 77 4.92 -0.42 2.62
C VAL A 77 4.35 -1.47 3.57
N GLY A 78 5.03 -1.73 4.69
CA GLY A 78 4.57 -2.69 5.70
C GLY A 78 3.24 -2.30 6.33
N GLN A 79 3.10 -1.02 6.73
CA GLN A 79 1.84 -0.51 7.28
C GLN A 79 0.70 -0.63 6.28
N LEU A 80 0.96 -0.38 5.00
CA LEU A 80 -0.05 -0.52 3.95
C LEU A 80 -0.46 -1.99 3.73
N ILE A 81 0.52 -2.91 3.73
CA ILE A 81 0.27 -4.35 3.66
C ILE A 81 -0.58 -4.80 4.86
N GLU A 82 -0.22 -4.39 6.07
CA GLU A 82 -0.94 -4.72 7.30
C GLU A 82 -2.38 -4.20 7.27
N HIS A 83 -2.59 -2.98 6.75
CA HIS A 83 -3.92 -2.40 6.55
C HIS A 83 -4.75 -3.25 5.60
N VAL A 84 -4.21 -3.61 4.42
CA VAL A 84 -4.90 -4.46 3.44
C VAL A 84 -5.22 -5.83 4.05
N GLN A 85 -4.27 -6.45 4.76
CA GLN A 85 -4.46 -7.75 5.40
C GLN A 85 -5.53 -7.72 6.48
N HIS A 86 -5.54 -6.67 7.30
CA HIS A 86 -6.54 -6.51 8.35
C HIS A 86 -7.95 -6.56 7.76
N TYR A 87 -8.23 -5.74 6.73
CA TYR A 87 -9.56 -5.66 6.13
C TYR A 87 -9.90 -6.84 5.21
N SER A 88 -8.92 -7.42 4.51
CA SER A 88 -9.15 -8.62 3.69
C SER A 88 -9.49 -9.86 4.53
N SER A 89 -9.14 -9.85 5.82
CA SER A 89 -9.48 -10.92 6.77
C SER A 89 -10.88 -10.77 7.39
N LEU A 90 -11.51 -9.60 7.26
CA LEU A 90 -12.84 -9.35 7.81
C LEU A 90 -13.92 -9.99 6.91
N PRO A 91 -14.96 -10.60 7.50
CA PRO A 91 -16.09 -11.07 6.72
C PRO A 91 -16.78 -9.88 6.04
N VAL A 92 -16.95 -9.96 4.72
CA VAL A 92 -17.80 -9.04 3.95
C VAL A 92 -19.19 -9.10 4.57
N ARG A 93 -19.65 -7.98 5.12
CA ARG A 93 -20.97 -7.85 5.74
C ARG A 93 -22.06 -7.66 4.70
#